data_AF-A0A1S8ARZ1-F1
#
_entry.id   AF-A0A1S8ARZ1-F1
#
_cell.length_a   1.000
_cell.length_b   1.000
_cell.length_c   1.000
_cell.angle_alpha   90.00
_cell.angle_beta   90.00
_cell.angle_gamma   90.00
#
_symmetry.space_group_name_H-M   'P 1'
#
loop_
_entity.id
_entity.type
_entity.pdbx_description
1 polymer ?
#
loop_
_entity_poly.entity_id
_entity_poly.type
_entity_poly.pdbx_seq_one_letter_code
_entity_poly.pdbx_strand_id
1 'polypeptide(L)'
;MAANSSIGVRDLRFGLLSLVAVALTLIAQFVWMVIIDSSGLDVYAPDLLFMHILPAFTLALIPTVAAHYLYTQKWSLITGGVVFVASAIVSTFTIQFFMLCGPGC
;
A
#
# COMPACT_ATOMS: atom_id res chain seq x y z
N MET A 1 -25.64 -0.27 -25.77
CA MET A 1 -25.51 -1.46 -24.91
C MET A 1 -25.37 -0.97 -23.48
N ALA A 2 -26.47 -0.99 -22.73
CA ALA A 2 -26.48 -0.53 -21.34
C ALA A 2 -25.69 -1.54 -20.49
N ALA A 3 -24.60 -1.08 -19.88
CA ALA A 3 -23.85 -1.87 -18.92
C ALA A 3 -24.68 -1.99 -17.64
N ASN A 4 -25.48 -3.05 -17.55
CA ASN A 4 -26.17 -3.41 -16.32
C ASN A 4 -25.15 -4.00 -15.34
N SER A 5 -24.39 -3.12 -14.68
CA SER A 5 -23.30 -3.51 -13.78
C SER A 5 -23.87 -3.79 -12.39
N SER A 6 -24.42 -4.99 -12.20
CA SER A 6 -24.72 -5.45 -10.85
C SER A 6 -23.40 -5.77 -10.16
N ILE A 7 -22.90 -4.83 -9.36
CA ILE A 7 -21.73 -5.04 -8.49
C ILE A 7 -22.04 -6.24 -7.60
N GLY A 8 -21.34 -7.35 -7.81
CA GLY A 8 -21.53 -8.55 -6.99
C GLY A 8 -20.96 -8.37 -5.60
N VAL A 9 -21.44 -9.14 -4.62
CA VAL A 9 -20.90 -9.15 -3.24
C VAL A 9 -19.38 -9.40 -3.23
N ARG A 10 -18.87 -10.17 -4.21
CA ARG A 10 -17.44 -10.42 -4.41
C ARG A 10 -16.66 -9.13 -4.75
N ASP A 11 -17.18 -8.33 -5.66
CA ASP A 11 -16.52 -7.09 -6.12
C ASP A 11 -16.54 -6.03 -5.02
N LEU A 12 -17.62 -5.98 -4.23
CA LEU A 12 -17.72 -5.10 -3.06
C LEU A 12 -16.72 -5.48 -1.96
N ARG A 13 -16.57 -6.78 -1.67
CA ARG A 13 -15.57 -7.29 -0.71
C ARG A 13 -14.15 -6.96 -1.17
N PHE A 14 -13.87 -7.13 -2.46
CA PHE A 14 -12.56 -6.82 -3.03
C PHE A 14 -12.26 -5.31 -3.00
N GLY A 15 -13.25 -4.48 -3.33
CA GLY A 15 -13.12 -3.02 -3.23
C GLY A 15 -12.86 -2.57 -1.80
N LEU A 16 -13.60 -3.13 -0.82
CA LEU A 16 -13.38 -2.85 0.60
C LEU A 16 -11.98 -3.27 1.05
N LEU A 17 -11.50 -4.45 0.64
CA LEU A 17 -10.15 -4.91 0.95
C LEU A 17 -9.09 -3.96 0.39
N SER A 18 -9.28 -3.48 -0.84
CA SER A 18 -8.37 -2.52 -1.47
C SER A 18 -8.36 -1.18 -0.73
N LEU A 19 -9.54 -0.71 -0.28
CA LEU A 19 -9.68 0.53 0.48
C LEU A 19 -9.04 0.41 1.87
N VAL A 20 -9.28 -0.71 2.56
CA VAL A 20 -8.64 -1.00 3.86
C VAL A 20 -7.12 -1.09 3.70
N ALA A 21 -6.62 -1.73 2.64
CA ALA A 21 -5.19 -1.77 2.36
C ALA A 21 -4.59 -0.35 2.26
N VAL A 22 -5.22 0.56 1.51
CA VAL A 22 -4.77 1.96 1.42
C VAL A 22 -4.88 2.67 2.77
N ALA A 23 -5.94 2.46 3.54
CA ALA A 23 -6.11 3.07 4.87
C ALA A 23 -5.04 2.62 5.88
N LEU A 24 -4.53 1.39 5.74
CA LEU A 24 -3.47 0.83 6.57
C LEU A 24 -2.07 1.35 6.21
N THR A 25 -1.93 2.26 5.23
CA THR A 25 -0.64 2.85 4.83
C THR A 25 0.16 3.41 6.00
N LEU A 26 -0.49 4.17 6.90
CA LEU A 26 0.19 4.76 8.05
C LEU A 26 0.75 3.70 9.01
N ILE A 27 0.00 2.60 9.22
CA ILE A 27 0.46 1.48 10.06
C ILE A 27 1.62 0.75 9.39
N ALA A 28 1.53 0.50 8.08
CA ALA A 28 2.63 -0.14 7.36
C ALA A 28 3.91 0.70 7.39
N GLN A 29 3.81 2.03 7.24
CA GLN A 29 4.96 2.92 7.39
C GLN A 29 5.61 2.82 8.76
N PHE A 30 4.81 2.83 9.82
CA PHE A 30 5.32 2.68 11.18
C PHE A 30 6.03 1.33 11.39
N VAL A 31 5.43 0.23 10.91
CA VAL A 31 6.03 -1.10 11.00
C VAL A 31 7.36 -1.16 10.25
N TRP A 32 7.43 -0.63 9.04
CA TRP A 32 8.67 -0.59 8.27
C TRP A 32 9.75 0.27 8.93
N MET A 33 9.38 1.42 9.51
CA MET A 33 10.31 2.25 10.28
C MET A 33 10.92 1.47 11.44
N VAL A 34 10.11 0.83 12.28
CA VAL A 34 10.59 0.06 13.45
C VAL A 34 11.49 -1.11 13.03
N ILE A 35 11.13 -1.82 11.96
CA ILE A 35 11.94 -2.95 11.46
C ILE A 35 13.31 -2.47 10.98
N ILE A 36 13.35 -1.38 10.21
CA ILE A 36 14.60 -0.88 9.62
C ILE A 36 15.52 -0.32 10.70
N ASP A 37 14.98 0.47 11.62
CA ASP A 37 15.71 1.03 12.77
C ASP A 37 16.29 -0.09 13.67
N SER A 38 15.48 -1.08 14.05
CA SER A 38 15.95 -2.20 14.87
C SER A 38 16.96 -3.12 14.18
N SER A 39 17.01 -3.10 12.84
CA SER A 39 17.95 -3.92 12.05
C SER A 39 19.26 -3.20 11.70
N GLY A 40 19.36 -1.89 11.93
CA GLY A 40 20.51 -1.08 11.53
C GLY A 40 20.67 -0.93 10.01
N LEU A 41 19.61 -1.21 9.24
CA LEU A 41 19.62 -1.14 7.78
C LEU A 41 19.37 0.29 7.26
N ASP A 42 18.97 1.19 8.16
CA ASP A 42 18.82 2.63 7.97
C ASP A 42 20.11 3.30 7.47
N VAL A 43 21.28 2.77 7.86
CA VAL A 43 22.59 3.26 7.41
C VAL A 43 22.84 3.00 5.91
N TYR A 44 22.19 1.98 5.34
CA TYR A 44 22.48 1.49 3.98
C TYR A 44 21.34 1.75 2.98
N ALA A 45 20.13 2.00 3.46
CA ALA A 45 18.97 2.27 2.61
C ALA A 45 18.53 3.74 2.74
N PRO A 46 18.08 4.39 1.66
CA PRO A 46 17.53 5.73 1.76
C PRO A 46 16.12 5.71 2.38
N ASP A 47 15.80 6.71 3.21
CA ASP A 47 14.50 6.86 3.92
C ASP A 47 13.27 6.72 3.02
N LEU A 48 13.36 7.27 1.81
CA LEU A 48 12.32 7.14 0.79
C LEU A 48 11.98 5.67 0.48
N LEU A 49 12.94 4.76 0.54
CA LEU A 49 12.72 3.37 0.19
C LEU A 49 11.88 2.66 1.25
N PHE A 50 12.18 2.86 2.53
CA PHE A 50 11.47 2.17 3.63
C PHE A 50 10.30 2.93 4.24
N MET A 51 10.25 4.26 4.13
CA MET A 51 9.09 5.03 4.59
C MET A 51 8.04 5.27 3.51
N HIS A 52 8.37 5.05 2.23
CA HIS A 52 7.47 5.35 1.11
C HIS A 52 7.21 4.13 0.23
N ILE A 53 8.26 3.60 -0.41
CA ILE A 53 8.11 2.59 -1.46
C ILE A 53 7.72 1.23 -0.88
N LEU A 54 8.44 0.73 0.13
CA LEU A 54 8.20 -0.58 0.71
C LEU A 54 6.82 -0.70 1.41
N PRO A 55 6.37 0.26 2.23
CA PRO A 55 5.03 0.24 2.81
C PRO A 55 3.94 0.18 1.75
N ALA A 56 4.00 1.08 0.76
CA ALA A 56 3.02 1.12 -0.34
C ALA A 56 3.02 -0.18 -1.15
N PHE A 57 4.20 -0.76 -1.40
CA PHE A 57 4.34 -2.02 -2.10
C PHE A 57 3.74 -3.19 -1.32
N THR A 58 4.04 -3.30 -0.02
CA THR A 58 3.49 -4.37 0.82
C THR A 58 1.97 -4.36 0.88
N LEU A 59 1.37 -3.16 0.95
CA LEU A 59 -0.08 -3.03 0.97
C LEU A 59 -0.73 -3.27 -0.38
N ALA A 60 -0.05 -2.92 -1.48
CA ALA A 60 -0.51 -3.21 -2.82
C ALA A 60 -0.49 -4.71 -3.14
N LEU A 61 0.46 -5.46 -2.59
CA LEU A 61 0.56 -6.91 -2.82
C LEU A 61 -0.70 -7.67 -2.39
N ILE A 62 -1.31 -7.32 -1.26
CA ILE A 62 -2.48 -8.02 -0.71
C ILE A 62 -3.67 -8.03 -1.71
N PRO A 63 -4.18 -6.88 -2.20
CA PRO A 63 -5.21 -6.84 -3.23
C PRO A 63 -4.72 -7.34 -4.58
N THR A 64 -3.44 -7.19 -4.92
CA THR A 64 -2.88 -7.74 -6.18
C THR A 64 -3.01 -9.25 -6.23
N VAL A 65 -2.61 -9.92 -5.15
CA VAL A 65 -2.69 -11.38 -5.00
C VAL A 65 -4.15 -11.83 -4.96
N ALA A 66 -5.00 -11.15 -4.18
CA ALA A 66 -6.43 -11.44 -4.17
C ALA A 66 -7.06 -11.29 -5.57
N ALA A 67 -6.67 -10.28 -6.34
CA ALA A 67 -7.14 -10.08 -7.69
C ALA A 67 -6.62 -11.14 -8.68
N HIS A 68 -5.41 -11.65 -8.44
CA HIS A 68 -4.84 -12.75 -9.23
C HIS A 68 -5.64 -14.03 -9.08
N TYR A 69 -6.12 -14.34 -7.86
CA TYR A 69 -6.95 -15.52 -7.61
C TYR A 69 -8.41 -15.37 -8.04
N LEU A 70 -8.97 -14.15 -7.99
CA LEU A 70 -10.40 -13.92 -8.22
C LEU A 70 -10.74 -13.45 -9.65
N TYR A 71 -9.78 -12.87 -10.37
CA TYR A 71 -9.97 -12.28 -11.69
C TYR A 71 -8.86 -12.72 -12.66
N THR A 72 -8.54 -11.88 -13.64
CA THR A 72 -7.48 -12.13 -14.63
C THR A 72 -6.17 -11.47 -14.23
N GLN A 73 -5.06 -11.92 -14.79
CA GLN A 73 -3.74 -11.30 -14.62
C GLN A 73 -3.73 -9.80 -14.97
N LYS A 74 -4.46 -9.38 -16.01
CA LYS A 74 -4.59 -7.96 -16.38
C LYS A 74 -5.24 -7.15 -15.25
N TRP A 75 -6.34 -7.66 -14.69
CA TRP A 75 -7.03 -7.01 -13.58
C TRP A 75 -6.17 -6.97 -12.31
N SER A 76 -5.42 -8.04 -12.02
CA SER A 76 -4.46 -8.08 -10.92
C SER A 76 -3.40 -6.97 -11.03
N LEU A 77 -2.77 -6.82 -12.20
CA LEU A 77 -1.78 -5.77 -12.44
C LEU A 77 -2.38 -4.36 -12.32
N ILE A 78 -3.58 -4.14 -12.85
CA ILE A 78 -4.28 -2.85 -12.72
C ILE A 78 -4.57 -2.55 -11.25
N THR A 79 -5.15 -3.51 -10.52
CA THR A 79 -5.47 -3.32 -9.10
C THR A 79 -4.23 -3.07 -8.26
N GLY A 80 -3.15 -3.80 -8.52
CA GLY A 80 -1.88 -3.60 -7.84
C GLY A 80 -1.28 -2.24 -8.10
N GLY A 81 -1.24 -1.82 -9.36
CA GLY A 81 -0.76 -0.49 -9.74
C GLY A 81 -1.61 0.63 -9.10
N VAL A 82 -2.93 0.49 -9.11
CA VAL A 82 -3.84 1.49 -8.53
C VAL A 82 -3.66 1.57 -7.01
N VAL A 83 -3.64 0.45 -6.30
CA VAL A 83 -3.45 0.45 -4.84
C VAL A 83 -2.06 0.93 -4.47
N PHE A 84 -1.02 0.59 -5.25
CA PHE A 84 0.33 1.09 -5.03
C PHE A 84 0.39 2.61 -5.17
N VAL A 85 -0.15 3.17 -6.26
CA VAL A 85 -0.18 4.63 -6.47
C VAL A 85 -1.02 5.32 -5.40
N ALA A 86 -2.18 4.78 -5.04
CA ALA A 86 -3.02 5.34 -3.98
C ALA A 86 -2.30 5.33 -2.62
N SER A 87 -1.66 4.22 -2.27
CA SER A 87 -0.89 4.08 -1.02
C SER A 87 0.35 4.98 -1.03
N ALA A 88 1.01 5.14 -2.18
CA ALA A 88 2.11 6.09 -2.34
C ALA A 88 1.61 7.52 -2.12
N ILE A 89 0.52 7.95 -2.75
CA ILE A 89 -0.04 9.30 -2.53
C ILE A 89 -0.35 9.52 -1.04
N VAL A 90 -1.04 8.58 -0.39
CA VAL A 90 -1.32 8.66 1.04
C VAL A 90 -0.03 8.75 1.85
N SER A 91 0.95 7.91 1.51
CA SER A 91 2.26 7.86 2.13
C SER A 91 3.01 9.19 2.04
N THR A 92 2.88 9.95 0.94
CA THR A 92 3.47 11.29 0.79
C THR A 92 2.90 12.28 1.81
N PHE A 93 1.61 12.17 2.14
CA PHE A 93 1.01 13.01 3.18
C PHE A 93 1.34 12.51 4.58
N THR A 94 1.32 11.20 4.79
CA THR A 94 1.52 10.64 6.13
C THR A 94 2.98 10.61 6.57
N ILE A 95 3.95 10.64 5.66
CA ILE A 95 5.38 10.73 6.00
C ILE A 95 5.69 11.98 6.85
N GLN A 96 4.92 13.06 6.68
CA GLN A 96 5.05 14.29 7.46
C GLN A 96 4.78 14.07 8.95
N PHE A 97 3.95 13.08 9.31
CA PHE A 97 3.72 12.73 10.72
C PHE A 97 4.96 12.10 11.37
N PHE A 98 5.79 11.41 10.58
CA PHE A 98 7.02 10.76 11.06
C PHE A 98 8.22 11.71 11.02
N MET A 99 8.23 12.67 10.10
CA MET A 99 9.22 13.77 10.04
C MET A 99 9.13 14.78 11.21
N LEU A 100 8.12 14.67 12.10
CA LEU A 100 8.07 15.43 13.36
C LEU A 100 9.12 14.95 14.38
N CYS A 101 9.69 13.77 14.18
CA CYS A 101 10.98 13.39 14.73
C CYS A 101 12.03 13.73 13.68
N GLY A 102 12.90 14.70 13.96
CA GLY A 102 13.88 15.23 13.02
C GLY A 102 14.93 14.20 12.56
N PRO A 103 15.91 14.61 11.73
CA PRO A 103 16.96 13.69 11.28
C PRO A 103 17.73 13.14 12.48
N GLY A 104 17.73 11.81 12.65
CA GLY A 104 18.44 11.12 13.72
C GLY A 104 17.63 10.88 15.00
N CYS A 105 16.37 10.48 14.88
CA CYS A 105 15.81 9.57 15.88
C CYS A 105 16.25 8.14 15.61
#